data_AF-A0A834SML5-F1
#
_entry.id   AF-A0A834SML5-F1
#
_cell.length_a   1.000
_cell.length_b   1.000
_cell.length_c   1.000
_cell.angle_alpha   90.00
_cell.angle_beta   90.00
_cell.angle_gamma   90.00
#
_symmetry.space_group_name_H-M   'P 1'
#
loop_
_entity.id
_entity.type
_entity.pdbx_description
1 polymer ?
#
loop_
_entity_poly.entity_id
_entity_poly.type
_entity_poly.pdbx_seq_one_letter_code
_entity_poly.pdbx_strand_id
1 'polypeptide(L)'
;MGDDAEVPVNDDEAEGRQAACNADVGEPEDNNPILILDILCKIYRGEESLCIQFWVKESYIDGLIWCLLCNLESEFPFQTVKLVQVLSSLCEGTWPAEYVYNFLDKSVGVSTLFEISNDSLLNGSHIVEARQPVCVHGIEGLFILVGTCGHVLKAIGENTALVRWKEHHIQIGYGSMTVIVYGDQDKPALIIYPD
;
A
#
# COMPACT_ATOMS: atom_id res chain seq x y z
N MET A 1 37.33 1.59 -75.59
CA MET A 1 36.62 1.81 -74.32
C MET A 1 36.83 0.54 -73.52
N GLY A 2 37.86 0.40 -72.69
CA GLY A 2 38.13 1.18 -71.46
C GLY A 2 37.26 0.59 -70.36
N ASP A 3 37.67 0.34 -69.13
CA ASP A 3 38.95 0.25 -68.44
C ASP A 3 38.62 -0.46 -67.11
N ASP A 4 39.63 -1.09 -66.53
CA ASP A 4 39.90 -1.26 -65.08
C ASP A 4 38.89 -1.90 -64.12
N ALA A 5 39.43 -2.90 -63.43
CA ALA A 5 38.92 -3.51 -62.22
C ALA A 5 39.10 -2.57 -61.01
N GLU A 6 38.10 -2.48 -60.14
CA GLU A 6 38.32 -2.15 -58.73
C GLU A 6 37.43 -3.00 -57.82
N VAL A 7 38.11 -3.69 -56.92
CA VAL A 7 37.63 -4.34 -55.70
C VAL A 7 37.41 -3.24 -54.65
N PRO A 8 36.29 -3.21 -53.91
CA PRO A 8 36.24 -2.56 -52.60
C PRO A 8 36.53 -3.64 -51.54
N VAL A 9 37.73 -3.71 -50.98
CA VAL A 9 38.20 -3.00 -49.78
C VAL A 9 37.27 -3.24 -48.60
N ASN A 10 37.67 -4.20 -47.76
CA ASN A 10 37.19 -4.37 -46.41
C ASN A 10 37.82 -3.27 -45.54
N ASP A 11 37.02 -2.29 -45.14
CA ASP A 11 37.37 -1.31 -44.11
C ASP A 11 36.20 -1.20 -43.12
N ASP A 12 36.02 -2.21 -42.25
CA ASP A 12 35.27 -2.04 -41.00
C ASP A 12 36.27 -1.75 -39.88
N GLU A 13 36.85 -0.55 -39.96
CA GLU A 13 37.56 0.09 -38.86
C GLU A 13 36.53 0.92 -38.07
N ALA A 14 36.00 0.36 -36.98
CA ALA A 14 35.20 1.10 -36.01
C ALA A 14 35.47 0.59 -34.59
N GLU A 15 36.75 0.53 -34.19
CA GLU A 15 37.14 0.53 -32.79
C GLU A 15 37.40 1.99 -32.38
N GLY A 16 36.42 2.60 -31.70
CA GLY A 16 36.52 4.02 -31.36
C GLY A 16 35.43 4.51 -30.41
N ARG A 17 35.72 4.38 -29.11
CA ARG A 17 35.29 5.26 -28.02
C ARG A 17 33.91 4.98 -27.39
N GLN A 18 34.00 4.15 -26.36
CA GLN A 18 33.45 4.42 -25.03
C GLN A 18 33.37 5.93 -24.73
N ALA A 19 32.17 6.47 -24.53
CA ALA A 19 31.81 7.55 -23.59
C ALA A 19 30.56 8.29 -24.09
N ALA A 20 29.42 7.98 -23.49
CA ALA A 20 28.46 8.98 -23.01
C ALA A 20 27.35 8.22 -22.27
N CYS A 21 27.51 8.20 -20.94
CA CYS A 21 26.41 7.95 -20.02
C CYS A 21 25.29 8.92 -20.35
N ASN A 22 24.27 8.47 -21.07
CA ASN A 22 23.06 9.25 -21.25
C ASN A 22 22.07 8.84 -20.18
N ALA A 23 22.11 9.68 -19.14
CA ALA A 23 21.03 9.99 -18.23
C ALA A 23 20.31 8.77 -17.66
N ASP A 24 20.84 8.31 -16.53
CA ASP A 24 20.04 8.19 -15.33
C ASP A 24 19.05 9.37 -15.29
N VAL A 25 17.84 9.16 -15.80
CA VAL A 25 16.68 9.93 -15.40
C VAL A 25 16.39 9.43 -13.98
N GLY A 26 17.23 9.90 -13.06
CA GLY A 26 16.79 10.10 -11.70
C GLY A 26 15.68 11.12 -11.80
N GLU A 27 14.44 10.63 -11.97
CA GLU A 27 13.34 11.35 -11.39
C GLU A 27 13.76 11.62 -9.94
N PRO A 28 13.70 12.86 -9.44
CA PRO A 28 13.77 13.03 -8.00
C PRO A 28 12.58 12.22 -7.50
N GLU A 29 12.83 11.03 -6.93
CA GLU A 29 11.86 10.41 -6.06
C GLU A 29 11.42 11.54 -5.16
N ASP A 30 10.16 11.98 -5.33
CA ASP A 30 9.60 13.10 -4.61
C ASP A 30 9.66 12.68 -3.15
N ASN A 31 10.77 12.98 -2.48
CA ASN A 31 11.09 12.60 -1.11
C ASN A 31 10.26 13.45 -0.13
N ASN A 32 9.42 14.34 -0.66
CA ASN A 32 8.56 15.25 0.06
C ASN A 32 7.63 14.57 1.10
N PRO A 33 6.89 13.48 0.79
CA PRO A 33 6.07 12.81 1.79
C PRO A 33 6.91 12.05 2.83
N ILE A 34 8.10 11.56 2.45
CA ILE A 34 9.04 10.94 3.41
C ILE A 34 9.58 12.00 4.38
N LEU A 35 9.90 13.19 3.90
CA LEU A 35 10.35 14.32 4.71
C LEU A 35 9.25 14.82 5.66
N ILE A 36 7.99 14.89 5.20
CA ILE A 36 6.86 15.28 6.06
C ILE A 36 6.65 14.25 7.18
N LEU A 37 6.67 12.95 6.86
CA LEU A 37 6.55 11.89 7.86
C LEU A 37 7.67 11.96 8.90
N ASP A 38 8.91 12.15 8.46
CA ASP A 38 10.06 12.29 9.35
C ASP A 38 9.96 13.52 10.26
N ILE A 39 9.51 14.66 9.72
CA ILE A 39 9.25 15.87 10.51
C ILE A 39 8.17 15.62 11.56
N LEU A 40 7.04 15.01 11.19
CA LEU A 40 5.96 14.68 12.13
C LEU A 40 6.46 13.75 13.23
N CYS A 41 7.18 12.68 12.87
CA CYS A 41 7.75 11.75 13.85
C CYS A 41 8.69 12.47 14.83
N LYS A 42 9.47 13.45 14.36
CA LYS A 42 10.35 14.27 15.21
C LYS A 42 9.58 15.23 16.12
N ILE A 43 8.44 15.76 15.68
CA ILE A 43 7.60 16.65 16.48
C ILE A 43 6.95 15.90 17.64
N TYR A 44 6.43 14.69 17.41
CA TYR A 44 5.71 13.93 18.43
C TYR A 44 6.61 13.07 19.33
N ARG A 45 7.80 12.69 18.86
CA ARG A 45 8.73 11.85 19.64
C ARG A 45 9.06 12.50 20.99
N GLY A 46 8.83 11.76 22.06
CA GLY A 46 9.01 12.19 23.44
C GLY A 46 7.98 13.20 23.97
N GLU A 47 7.00 13.62 23.16
CA GLU A 47 6.06 14.68 23.48
C GLU A 47 4.66 14.13 23.78
N GLU A 48 4.47 13.59 25.00
CA GLU A 48 3.19 13.00 25.44
C GLU A 48 2.02 14.00 25.33
N SER A 49 2.24 15.27 25.65
CA SER A 49 1.19 16.30 25.60
C SER A 49 0.67 16.57 24.18
N LEU A 50 1.52 16.43 23.17
CA LEU A 50 1.14 16.54 21.77
C LEU A 50 0.40 15.28 21.31
N CYS A 51 0.89 14.09 21.71
CA CYS A 51 0.22 12.82 21.42
C CYS A 51 -1.20 12.79 21.98
N ILE A 52 -1.41 13.22 23.24
CA ILE A 52 -2.74 13.32 23.85
C ILE A 52 -3.63 14.28 23.05
N GLN A 53 -3.10 15.45 22.65
CA GLN A 53 -3.88 16.41 21.87
C GLN A 53 -4.34 15.83 20.53
N PHE A 54 -3.45 15.11 19.83
CA PHE A 54 -3.77 14.45 18.57
C PHE A 54 -4.93 13.44 18.72
N TRP A 55 -4.91 12.62 19.77
CA TRP A 55 -5.93 11.58 19.96
C TRP A 55 -7.25 12.09 20.56
N VAL A 56 -7.24 13.22 21.27
CA VAL A 56 -8.40 13.74 22.01
C VAL A 56 -9.13 14.88 21.27
N LYS A 57 -8.48 15.58 20.33
CA LYS A 57 -8.96 16.86 19.82
C LYS A 57 -9.12 16.93 18.30
N GLU A 58 -10.20 17.56 17.86
CA GLU A 58 -10.43 17.96 16.46
C GLU A 58 -9.66 19.25 16.13
N SER A 59 -8.33 19.18 16.02
CA SER A 59 -7.55 20.28 15.42
C SER A 59 -7.57 20.16 13.89
N TYR A 60 -7.52 21.29 13.17
CA TYR A 60 -7.37 21.27 11.71
C TYR A 60 -6.08 20.59 11.26
N ILE A 61 -4.98 20.82 11.99
CA ILE A 61 -3.69 20.17 11.72
C ILE A 61 -3.77 18.67 12.03
N ASP A 62 -4.41 18.29 13.14
CA ASP A 62 -4.63 16.89 13.48
C ASP A 62 -5.49 16.20 12.41
N GLY A 63 -6.43 16.90 11.76
CA GLY A 63 -7.18 16.37 10.62
C GLY A 63 -6.31 15.98 9.41
N LEU A 64 -5.24 16.74 9.11
CA LEU A 64 -4.31 16.40 8.04
C LEU A 64 -3.40 15.22 8.43
N ILE A 65 -2.92 15.19 9.67
CA ILE A 65 -2.11 14.09 10.20
C ILE A 65 -2.94 12.82 10.29
N TRP A 66 -4.20 12.92 10.70
CA TRP A 66 -5.17 11.84 10.73
C TRP A 66 -5.44 11.29 9.33
N CYS A 67 -5.65 12.16 8.35
CA CYS A 67 -5.81 11.75 6.95
C CYS A 67 -4.57 10.98 6.45
N LEU A 68 -3.37 11.47 6.77
CA LEU A 68 -2.13 10.77 6.44
C LEU A 68 -2.05 9.39 7.11
N LEU A 69 -2.41 9.30 8.39
CA LEU A 69 -2.44 8.04 9.13
C LEU A 69 -3.45 7.05 8.51
N CYS A 70 -4.67 7.51 8.20
CA CYS A 70 -5.69 6.69 7.52
C CYS A 70 -5.24 6.23 6.14
N ASN A 71 -4.52 7.07 5.39
CA ASN A 71 -3.98 6.67 4.09
C ASN A 71 -2.93 5.56 4.26
N LEU A 72 -1.98 5.73 5.19
CA LEU A 72 -0.96 4.71 5.49
C LEU A 72 -1.58 3.38 5.93
N GLU A 73 -2.56 3.45 6.82
CA GLU A 73 -3.31 2.28 7.30
C GLU A 73 -4.11 1.62 6.17
N SER A 74 -4.71 2.40 5.28
CA SER A 74 -5.40 1.86 4.11
C SER A 74 -4.52 1.16 3.10
N GLU A 75 -3.23 1.51 3.05
CA GLU A 75 -2.27 0.85 2.17
C GLU A 75 -1.52 -0.30 2.86
N PHE A 76 -1.91 -0.71 4.07
CA PHE A 76 -1.34 -1.90 4.70
C PHE A 76 -1.55 -3.14 3.81
N PRO A 77 -0.50 -3.95 3.52
CA PRO A 77 0.82 -3.98 4.17
C PRO A 77 1.95 -3.24 3.42
N PHE A 78 1.67 -2.51 2.35
CA PHE A 78 2.70 -1.89 1.49
C PHE A 78 3.52 -0.80 2.20
N GLN A 79 2.89 -0.03 3.09
CA GLN A 79 3.55 1.07 3.82
C GLN A 79 3.73 0.78 5.32
N THR A 80 3.79 -0.50 5.71
CA THR A 80 3.85 -0.93 7.11
C THR A 80 4.95 -0.22 7.92
N VAL A 81 6.15 -0.06 7.35
CA VAL A 81 7.27 0.61 8.05
C VAL A 81 6.91 2.05 8.40
N LYS A 82 6.32 2.80 7.45
CA LYS A 82 5.92 4.20 7.66
C LYS A 82 4.76 4.30 8.66
N LEU A 83 3.78 3.40 8.55
CA LEU A 83 2.66 3.31 9.48
C LEU A 83 3.15 3.09 10.92
N VAL A 84 3.99 2.07 11.13
CA VAL A 84 4.54 1.74 12.44
C VAL A 84 5.41 2.88 12.96
N GLN A 85 6.20 3.53 12.11
CA GLN A 85 7.03 4.67 12.51
C GLN A 85 6.19 5.83 13.04
N VAL A 86 5.11 6.19 12.34
CA VAL A 86 4.19 7.26 12.78
C VAL A 86 3.49 6.87 14.07
N LEU A 87 2.90 5.67 14.14
CA LEU A 87 2.21 5.20 15.34
C LEU A 87 3.15 5.14 16.56
N SER A 88 4.40 4.74 16.35
CA SER A 88 5.43 4.73 17.41
C SER A 88 5.75 6.12 17.92
N SER A 89 5.67 7.15 17.07
CA SER A 89 5.85 8.54 17.52
C SER A 89 4.60 9.10 18.21
N LEU A 90 3.41 8.57 17.92
CA LEU A 90 2.13 9.02 18.47
C LEU A 90 1.72 8.26 19.75
N CYS A 91 2.55 7.35 20.24
CA CYS A 91 2.26 6.49 21.41
C CYS A 91 3.05 6.89 22.67
N GLU A 92 3.56 8.12 22.75
CA GLU A 92 4.32 8.57 23.92
C GLU A 92 3.39 8.79 25.11
N GLY A 93 3.46 7.90 26.10
CA GLY A 93 2.61 7.92 27.30
C GLY A 93 1.54 6.83 27.32
N THR A 94 0.99 6.54 28.50
CA THR A 94 0.05 5.42 28.69
C THR A 94 -1.24 5.60 27.91
N TRP A 95 -1.84 6.79 27.96
CA TRP A 95 -3.10 7.09 27.25
C TRP A 95 -2.93 7.07 25.73
N PRO A 96 -1.93 7.76 25.13
CA PRO A 96 -1.70 7.67 23.69
C PRO A 96 -1.39 6.25 23.20
N ALA A 97 -0.65 5.45 23.98
CA ALA A 97 -0.43 4.05 23.65
C ALA A 97 -1.73 3.22 23.60
N GLU A 98 -2.66 3.46 24.52
CA GLU A 98 -3.99 2.84 24.50
C GLU A 98 -4.80 3.27 23.26
N TYR A 99 -4.75 4.54 22.88
CA TYR A 99 -5.39 5.00 21.64
C TYR A 99 -4.78 4.37 20.38
N VAL A 100 -3.46 4.20 20.32
CA VAL A 100 -2.77 3.50 19.23
C VAL A 100 -3.19 2.03 19.18
N TYR A 101 -3.28 1.36 20.33
CA TYR A 101 -3.79 -0.01 20.41
C TYR A 101 -5.23 -0.08 19.88
N ASN A 102 -6.11 0.79 20.35
CA ASN A 102 -7.51 0.85 19.91
C ASN A 102 -7.65 1.18 18.42
N PHE A 103 -6.75 1.99 17.86
CA PHE A 103 -6.70 2.27 16.43
C PHE A 103 -6.33 1.02 15.64
N LEU A 104 -5.29 0.29 16.07
CA LEU A 104 -4.85 -0.95 15.43
C LEU A 104 -5.89 -2.08 15.56
N ASP A 105 -6.51 -2.21 16.73
CA ASP A 105 -7.57 -3.19 16.98
C ASP A 105 -8.78 -2.97 16.04
N LYS A 106 -9.09 -1.70 15.74
CA LYS A 106 -10.14 -1.32 14.78
C LYS A 106 -9.66 -1.29 13.33
N SER A 107 -8.35 -1.41 13.08
CA SER A 107 -7.78 -1.39 11.73
C SER A 107 -8.05 -2.73 11.04
N VAL A 108 -9.23 -2.83 10.46
CA VAL A 108 -9.70 -4.04 9.81
C VAL A 108 -9.51 -3.96 8.30
N GLY A 109 -8.78 -4.90 7.74
CA GLY A 109 -8.62 -5.07 6.30
C GLY A 109 -7.18 -5.01 5.81
N VAL A 110 -7.01 -5.53 4.60
CA VAL A 110 -5.72 -5.67 3.93
C VAL A 110 -5.89 -5.16 2.51
N SER A 111 -4.85 -4.49 2.01
CA SER A 111 -4.80 -4.05 0.63
C SER A 111 -3.92 -4.96 -0.21
N THR A 112 -4.36 -5.24 -1.43
CA THR A 112 -3.56 -5.94 -2.44
C THR A 112 -3.64 -5.23 -3.77
N LEU A 113 -2.66 -5.49 -4.63
CA LEU A 113 -2.81 -5.18 -6.05
C LEU A 113 -3.78 -6.20 -6.65
N PHE A 114 -4.70 -5.72 -7.47
CA PHE A 114 -5.72 -6.55 -8.09
C PHE A 114 -5.94 -6.11 -9.53
N GLU A 115 -6.06 -7.08 -10.43
CA GLU A 115 -6.34 -6.83 -11.84
C GLU A 115 -7.84 -6.57 -12.02
N ILE A 116 -8.16 -5.38 -12.52
CA ILE A 116 -9.54 -4.94 -12.74
C ILE A 116 -9.85 -4.96 -14.23
N SER A 117 -11.05 -5.42 -14.58
CA SER A 117 -11.55 -5.34 -15.95
C SER A 117 -12.07 -3.93 -16.23
N ASN A 118 -11.87 -3.42 -17.45
CA ASN A 118 -12.28 -2.08 -17.88
C ASN A 118 -13.77 -1.78 -17.62
N ASP A 119 -14.63 -2.80 -17.67
CA ASP A 119 -16.07 -2.67 -17.36
C ASP A 119 -16.36 -2.24 -15.93
N SER A 120 -15.52 -2.61 -14.95
CA SER A 120 -15.70 -2.20 -13.55
C SER A 120 -15.34 -0.73 -13.31
N LEU A 121 -14.40 -0.18 -14.08
CA LEU A 121 -13.96 1.22 -13.97
C LEU A 121 -14.97 2.18 -14.62
N LEU A 122 -15.59 1.75 -15.72
CA LEU A 122 -16.59 2.54 -16.48
C LEU A 122 -17.90 2.75 -15.71
N ASN A 123 -18.25 1.85 -14.78
CA ASN A 123 -19.49 1.93 -14.01
C ASN A 123 -19.40 2.81 -12.76
N GLY A 124 -18.24 3.44 -12.47
CA GLY A 124 -18.05 4.25 -11.26
C GLY A 124 -18.20 3.46 -9.95
N SER A 125 -18.29 2.13 -10.03
CA SER A 125 -18.34 1.25 -8.87
C SER A 125 -16.94 1.04 -8.36
N HIS A 126 -16.59 1.72 -7.26
CA HIS A 126 -15.34 1.52 -6.53
C HIS A 126 -15.28 0.17 -5.79
N ILE A 127 -16.11 -0.82 -6.15
CA ILE A 127 -16.22 -2.12 -5.48
C ILE A 127 -15.90 -3.23 -6.48
N VAL A 128 -15.02 -4.14 -6.07
CA VAL A 128 -14.64 -5.35 -6.80
C VAL A 128 -14.85 -6.58 -5.92
N GLU A 129 -14.97 -7.76 -6.51
CA GLU A 129 -15.12 -9.02 -5.79
C GLU A 129 -14.00 -9.98 -6.22
N ALA A 130 -13.37 -10.63 -5.25
CA ALA A 130 -12.35 -11.64 -5.51
C ALA A 130 -12.98 -12.88 -6.15
N ARG A 131 -12.72 -13.11 -7.44
CA ARG A 131 -13.20 -14.30 -8.18
C ARG A 131 -12.31 -15.53 -7.99
N GLN A 132 -11.10 -15.33 -7.49
CA GLN A 132 -10.10 -16.34 -7.18
C GLN A 132 -9.34 -15.91 -5.91
N PRO A 133 -8.70 -16.85 -5.18
CA PRO A 133 -7.89 -16.48 -4.02
C PRO A 133 -6.80 -15.46 -4.41
N VAL A 134 -6.72 -14.34 -3.68
CA VAL A 134 -5.73 -13.27 -3.94
C VAL A 134 -4.63 -13.34 -2.90
N CYS A 135 -3.39 -13.56 -3.33
CA CYS A 135 -2.24 -13.56 -2.43
C CYS A 135 -1.95 -12.14 -1.93
N VAL A 136 -1.69 -11.98 -0.63
CA VAL A 136 -1.29 -10.72 -0.05
C VAL A 136 0.22 -10.53 -0.19
N HIS A 137 0.63 -9.46 -0.83
CA HIS A 137 2.05 -9.18 -1.03
C HIS A 137 2.75 -8.92 0.31
N GLY A 138 3.93 -9.54 0.50
CA GLY A 138 4.77 -9.33 1.69
C GLY A 138 4.40 -10.15 2.92
N ILE A 139 3.33 -10.96 2.87
CA ILE A 139 2.93 -11.85 3.97
C ILE A 139 2.72 -13.26 3.42
N GLU A 140 3.66 -14.16 3.70
CA GLU A 140 3.58 -15.55 3.27
C GLU A 140 2.39 -16.28 3.93
N GLY A 141 1.66 -17.08 3.14
CA GLY A 141 0.51 -17.85 3.63
C GLY A 141 -0.78 -17.03 3.81
N LEU A 142 -0.78 -15.74 3.45
CA LEU A 142 -1.95 -14.87 3.58
C LEU A 142 -2.70 -14.71 2.26
N PHE A 143 -3.95 -15.15 2.22
CA PHE A 143 -4.80 -15.08 1.03
C PHE A 143 -6.16 -14.46 1.35
N ILE A 144 -6.64 -13.61 0.44
CA ILE A 144 -8.03 -13.14 0.39
C ILE A 144 -8.85 -14.21 -0.32
N LEU A 145 -9.92 -14.70 0.33
CA LEU A 145 -10.77 -15.73 -0.25
C LEU A 145 -11.72 -15.20 -1.32
N VAL A 146 -12.17 -16.13 -2.17
CA VAL A 146 -13.20 -15.93 -3.18
C VAL A 146 -14.48 -15.39 -2.54
N GLY A 147 -15.14 -14.44 -3.19
CA GLY A 147 -16.37 -13.81 -2.73
C GLY A 147 -16.15 -12.59 -1.83
N THR A 148 -14.91 -12.24 -1.49
CA THR A 148 -14.60 -11.03 -0.71
C THR A 148 -14.75 -9.79 -1.55
N CYS A 149 -15.53 -8.83 -1.06
CA CYS A 149 -15.66 -7.52 -1.68
C CYS A 149 -14.52 -6.60 -1.21
N GLY A 150 -13.93 -5.90 -2.15
CA GLY A 150 -12.88 -4.91 -1.91
C GLY A 150 -13.25 -3.56 -2.51
N HIS A 151 -12.73 -2.50 -1.90
CA HIS A 151 -12.85 -1.14 -2.40
C HIS A 151 -11.59 -0.73 -3.15
N VAL A 152 -11.75 -0.21 -4.36
CA VAL A 152 -10.64 0.37 -5.13
C VAL A 152 -10.21 1.69 -4.47
N LEU A 153 -9.00 1.72 -3.94
CA LEU A 153 -8.40 2.92 -3.33
C LEU A 153 -7.82 3.86 -4.40
N LYS A 154 -7.04 3.30 -5.33
CA LYS A 154 -6.42 4.04 -6.44
C LYS A 154 -6.04 3.11 -7.58
N ALA A 155 -6.08 3.61 -8.82
CA ALA A 155 -5.52 2.92 -9.98
C ALA A 155 -3.99 3.10 -9.99
N ILE A 156 -3.25 2.02 -10.21
CA ILE A 156 -1.77 2.01 -10.27
C ILE A 156 -1.29 1.85 -11.71
N GLY A 157 -2.04 1.15 -12.55
CA GLY A 157 -1.76 0.97 -13.98
C GLY A 157 -3.05 0.92 -14.79
N GLU A 158 -2.94 0.60 -16.08
CA GLU A 158 -4.09 0.56 -17.00
C GLU A 158 -5.20 -0.39 -16.51
N ASN A 159 -4.81 -1.58 -16.04
CA ASN A 159 -5.74 -2.62 -15.57
C ASN A 159 -5.45 -3.07 -14.14
N THR A 160 -4.64 -2.34 -13.37
CA THR A 160 -4.23 -2.73 -12.01
C THR A 160 -4.60 -1.65 -11.03
N ALA A 161 -5.29 -2.05 -9.97
CA ALA A 161 -5.70 -1.15 -8.90
C ALA A 161 -5.22 -1.66 -7.54
N LEU A 162 -5.02 -0.72 -6.63
CA LEU A 162 -4.88 -1.01 -5.22
C LEU A 162 -6.28 -1.17 -4.63
N VAL A 163 -6.57 -2.36 -4.13
CA VAL A 163 -7.88 -2.72 -3.59
C VAL A 163 -7.74 -3.04 -2.11
N ARG A 164 -8.52 -2.34 -1.29
CA ARG A 164 -8.68 -2.64 0.13
C ARG A 164 -9.82 -3.62 0.33
N TRP A 165 -9.50 -4.82 0.76
CA TRP A 165 -10.48 -5.86 1.06
C TRP A 165 -11.09 -5.58 2.43
N LYS A 166 -12.43 -5.54 2.48
CA LYS A 166 -13.18 -5.44 3.74
C LYS A 166 -13.42 -6.84 4.29
N GLU A 167 -13.51 -6.91 5.62
CA GLU A 167 -14.05 -8.08 6.29
C GLU A 167 -15.47 -8.37 5.83
N HIS A 168 -15.80 -9.66 5.77
CA HIS A 168 -17.19 -10.08 5.75
C HIS A 168 -17.76 -9.90 7.14
N HIS A 169 -18.72 -8.98 7.29
CA HIS A 169 -19.73 -9.12 8.32
C HIS A 169 -20.68 -10.24 7.91
N ILE A 170 -20.47 -11.44 8.43
CA ILE A 170 -21.43 -12.52 8.30
C ILE A 170 -22.53 -12.26 9.33
N GLN A 171 -23.73 -11.90 8.87
CA GLN A 171 -24.91 -11.85 9.74
C GLN A 171 -25.30 -13.29 10.10
N ILE A 172 -25.01 -13.71 11.33
CA ILE A 172 -25.51 -14.97 11.87
C ILE A 172 -26.80 -14.65 12.62
N GLY A 173 -27.74 -15.60 12.73
CA GLY A 173 -29.05 -15.39 13.36
C GLY A 173 -29.04 -14.89 14.82
N TYR A 174 -27.86 -14.72 15.43
CA TYR A 174 -27.65 -14.21 16.80
C TYR A 174 -26.76 -12.95 16.88
N GLY A 175 -26.34 -12.35 15.76
CA GLY A 175 -25.49 -11.15 15.73
C GLY A 175 -24.65 -11.01 14.45
N SER A 176 -24.05 -9.84 14.23
CA SER A 176 -23.05 -9.62 13.17
C SER A 176 -21.70 -10.18 13.62
N MET A 177 -21.16 -11.18 12.91
CA MET A 177 -19.82 -11.72 13.16
C MET A 177 -18.86 -11.19 12.10
N THR A 178 -17.81 -10.52 12.55
CA THR A 178 -16.72 -10.08 11.69
C THR A 178 -15.74 -11.23 11.54
N VAL A 179 -15.53 -11.72 10.31
CA VAL A 179 -14.54 -12.77 10.04
C VAL A 179 -13.53 -12.25 9.04
N ILE A 180 -12.27 -12.12 9.48
CA ILE A 180 -11.16 -12.04 8.55
C ILE A 180 -10.78 -13.46 8.17
N VAL A 181 -11.11 -13.85 6.94
CA VAL A 181 -10.74 -15.18 6.47
C VAL A 181 -9.36 -15.12 5.83
N TYR A 182 -8.36 -15.49 6.62
CA TYR A 182 -7.01 -15.74 6.15
C TYR A 182 -6.78 -17.25 6.10
N GLY A 183 -6.62 -17.81 4.91
CA GLY A 183 -6.42 -19.26 4.73
C GLY A 183 -5.09 -19.58 4.06
N ASP A 184 -4.48 -20.70 4.45
CA ASP A 184 -3.40 -21.38 3.74
C ASP A 184 -4.06 -22.32 2.70
N GLN A 185 -3.48 -22.51 1.50
CA GLN A 185 -4.11 -23.28 0.41
C GLN A 185 -4.46 -24.72 0.82
N ASP A 186 -3.76 -25.27 1.83
CA ASP A 186 -3.92 -26.63 2.32
C ASP A 186 -4.51 -26.72 3.75
N LYS A 187 -4.90 -25.60 4.38
CA LYS A 187 -5.48 -25.60 5.74
C LYS A 187 -6.77 -24.79 5.83
N PRO A 188 -7.71 -25.19 6.70
CA PRO A 188 -8.89 -24.38 6.94
C PRO A 188 -8.48 -22.99 7.43
N ALA A 189 -9.20 -21.99 6.91
CA ALA A 189 -9.18 -20.61 7.36
C ALA A 189 -8.87 -20.44 8.85
N LEU A 190 -7.90 -19.59 9.17
CA LEU A 190 -7.77 -19.00 10.50
C LEU A 190 -8.98 -18.09 10.72
N ILE A 191 -10.02 -18.64 11.33
CA ILE A 191 -11.15 -17.88 11.85
C ILE A 191 -10.67 -17.32 13.19
N ILE A 192 -10.29 -16.04 13.21
CA ILE A 192 -10.03 -15.34 14.46
C ILE A 192 -11.39 -14.99 15.05
N TYR A 193 -11.72 -15.59 16.19
CA TYR A 193 -12.88 -15.22 16.99
C TYR A 193 -12.45 -14.05 17.89
N PRO A 194 -13.09 -12.87 17.81
CA PRO A 194 -12.99 -11.91 18.90
C PRO A 194 -13.78 -12.44 20.11
N ASP A 195 -13.21 -12.27 21.31
CA ASP A 195 -13.86 -12.60 22.60
C ASP A 195 -15.15 -11.78 22.84
#